data_AF-A0A7W5LKM8-F1
#
_entry.id   AF-A0A7W5LKM8-F1
#
_cell.length_a   1.000
_cell.length_b   1.000
_cell.length_c   1.000
_cell.angle_alpha   90.00
_cell.angle_beta   90.00
_cell.angle_gamma   90.00
#
_symmetry.space_group_name_H-M   'P 1'
#
loop_
_entity.id
_entity.type
_entity.pdbx_description
1 polymer ?
#
loop_
_entity_poly.entity_id
_entity_poly.type
_entity_poly.pdbx_seq_one_letter_code
_entity_poly.pdbx_strand_id
1 'polypeptide(L)'
;MIETQQLWEWREKIANLYYEVRSSPDVVAAWGLWCDTRSTLFRDHPQSPIEPVDRKTFEGPTTFPYDPSLRLAVQLVPVTPERVAITGISISLLKRARTSGAMSVRRAMKRSRRG
;
A
#
# COMPACT_ATOMS: atom_id res chain seq x y z
N MET A 1 11.92 8.25 23.59
CA MET A 1 12.03 7.05 22.74
C MET A 1 13.09 7.33 21.69
N ILE A 2 14.06 6.44 21.48
CA ILE A 2 15.13 6.66 20.48
C ILE A 2 14.60 6.41 19.05
N GLU A 3 15.16 7.10 18.06
CA GLU A 3 14.73 7.05 16.66
C GLU A 3 14.58 5.63 16.11
N THR A 4 15.57 4.76 16.37
CA THR A 4 15.55 3.36 15.96
C THR A 4 14.35 2.60 16.51
N GLN A 5 13.96 2.86 17.77
CA GLN A 5 12.79 2.22 18.37
C GLN A 5 11.50 2.68 17.67
N GLN A 6 11.37 3.98 17.40
CA GLN A 6 10.22 4.50 16.66
C GLN A 6 10.14 3.87 15.26
N LEU A 7 11.28 3.68 14.59
CA LEU A 7 11.32 3.03 13.28
C LEU A 7 10.87 1.56 13.35
N TRP A 8 11.24 0.84 14.41
CA TRP A 8 10.75 -0.52 14.64
C TRP A 8 9.25 -0.56 14.89
N GLU A 9 8.73 0.32 15.75
CA GLU A 9 7.28 0.43 16.02
C GLU A 9 6.49 0.72 14.74
N TRP A 10 7.00 1.60 13.88
CA TRP A 10 6.39 1.86 12.57
C TRP A 10 6.35 0.60 11.70
N ARG A 11 7.48 -0.11 11.58
CA ARG A 11 7.59 -1.31 10.73
C ARG A 11 6.69 -2.43 11.24
N GLU A 12 6.61 -2.61 12.55
CA GLU A 12 5.71 -3.56 13.19
C GLU A 12 4.25 -3.24 12.90
N LYS A 13 3.82 -1.98 13.13
CA LYS A 13 2.43 -1.56 12.85
C LYS A 13 2.04 -1.81 11.39
N ILE A 14 2.92 -1.52 10.44
CA ILE A 14 2.66 -1.80 9.01
C ILE A 14 2.61 -3.31 8.73
N ALA A 15 3.50 -4.11 9.33
CA ALA A 15 3.50 -5.56 9.14
C ALA A 15 2.21 -6.19 9.67
N ASN A 16 1.79 -5.81 10.89
CA ASN A 16 0.56 -6.27 11.52
C ASN A 16 -0.67 -5.84 10.72
N LEU A 17 -0.72 -4.59 10.23
CA LEU A 17 -1.79 -4.12 9.37
C LEU A 17 -1.97 -5.02 8.13
N TYR A 18 -0.88 -5.36 7.44
CA TYR A 18 -0.96 -6.24 6.27
C TYR A 18 -1.27 -7.68 6.63
N TYR A 19 -0.97 -8.14 7.84
CA TYR A 19 -1.41 -9.44 8.32
C TYR A 19 -2.93 -9.44 8.47
N GLU A 20 -3.50 -8.47 9.22
CA GLU A 20 -4.94 -8.32 9.46
C GLU A 20 -5.73 -8.18 8.16
N VAL A 21 -5.24 -7.35 7.22
CA VAL A 21 -5.89 -7.18 5.92
C VAL A 21 -5.94 -8.48 5.12
N ARG A 22 -4.91 -9.33 5.24
CA ARG A 22 -4.84 -10.61 4.51
C ARG A 22 -5.61 -11.73 5.17
N SER A 23 -5.78 -11.70 6.49
CA SER A 23 -6.51 -12.71 7.26
C SER A 23 -8.01 -12.40 7.39
N SER A 24 -8.44 -11.15 7.17
CA SER A 24 -9.85 -10.77 7.25
C SER A 24 -10.71 -11.43 6.17
N PRO A 25 -11.83 -12.07 6.54
CA PRO A 25 -12.84 -12.52 5.57
C PRO A 25 -13.69 -11.38 5.02
N ASP A 26 -13.83 -10.28 5.77
CA ASP A 26 -14.49 -9.05 5.32
C ASP A 26 -13.46 -8.12 4.67
N VAL A 27 -13.48 -8.14 3.34
CA VAL A 27 -12.52 -7.38 2.50
C VAL A 27 -12.80 -5.88 2.50
N VAL A 28 -14.05 -5.46 2.71
CA VAL A 28 -14.41 -4.03 2.71
C VAL A 28 -14.00 -3.42 4.04
N ALA A 29 -14.29 -4.11 5.16
CA ALA A 29 -13.82 -3.71 6.48
C ALA A 29 -12.28 -3.67 6.54
N ALA A 30 -11.59 -4.67 5.97
CA ALA A 30 -10.13 -4.68 5.89
C ALA A 30 -9.57 -3.50 5.07
N TRP A 31 -10.22 -3.13 3.97
CA TRP A 31 -9.83 -1.96 3.18
C TRP A 31 -10.02 -0.65 3.97
N GLY A 32 -11.11 -0.51 4.72
CA GLY A 32 -11.35 0.62 5.62
C GLY A 32 -10.28 0.72 6.70
N LEU A 33 -10.01 -0.40 7.40
CA LEU A 33 -8.94 -0.51 8.39
C LEU A 33 -7.58 -0.06 7.82
N TRP A 34 -7.26 -0.47 6.59
CA TRP A 34 -6.03 -0.05 5.92
C TRP A 34 -5.97 1.47 5.72
N CYS A 35 -7.07 2.10 5.30
CA CYS A 35 -7.15 3.53 5.11
C CYS A 35 -6.95 4.26 6.45
N ASP A 36 -7.76 3.92 7.46
CA ASP A 36 -7.78 4.58 8.76
C ASP A 36 -6.44 4.45 9.50
N THR A 37 -5.86 3.25 9.49
CA THR A 37 -4.56 3.00 10.12
C THR A 37 -3.47 3.84 9.48
N ARG A 38 -3.44 3.94 8.15
CA ARG A 38 -2.43 4.74 7.45
C ARG A 38 -2.63 6.24 7.64
N SER A 39 -3.87 6.72 7.61
CA SER A 39 -4.18 8.12 7.93
C SER A 39 -3.67 8.49 9.32
N THR A 40 -3.94 7.63 10.31
CA THR A 40 -3.47 7.82 11.69
C THR A 40 -1.95 7.76 11.80
N LEU A 41 -1.30 6.78 11.18
CA LEU A 41 0.16 6.69 11.18
C LEU A 41 0.82 7.91 10.54
N PHE A 42 0.27 8.42 9.44
CA PHE A 42 0.84 9.57 8.74
C PHE A 42 0.65 10.88 9.51
N ARG A 43 -0.45 11.02 10.25
CA ARG A 43 -0.72 12.20 11.07
C ARG A 43 0.08 12.20 12.37
N ASP A 44 0.11 11.07 13.07
CA ASP A 44 0.45 11.05 14.50
C ASP A 44 1.82 10.43 14.80
N HIS A 45 2.37 9.60 13.91
CA HIS A 45 3.60 8.86 14.21
C HIS A 45 4.86 9.70 13.97
N PRO A 46 5.89 9.65 14.86
CA PRO A 46 7.14 10.39 14.68
C PRO A 46 7.85 10.09 13.35
N GLN A 47 7.86 8.81 12.96
CA GLN A 47 8.43 8.30 11.70
C GLN A 47 7.52 8.49 10.47
N SER A 48 6.47 9.30 10.58
CA SER A 48 5.67 9.66 9.42
C SER A 48 6.55 10.35 8.36
N PRO A 49 6.40 9.99 7.07
CA PRO A 49 7.10 10.65 5.98
C PRO A 49 6.52 12.04 5.65
N ILE A 50 5.41 12.44 6.28
CA ILE A 50 4.82 13.78 6.12
C ILE A 50 5.58 14.75 7.02
N GLU A 51 5.94 15.91 6.47
CA GLU A 51 6.62 16.97 7.21
C GLU A 51 5.79 17.39 8.44
N PRO A 52 6.40 17.62 9.61
CA PRO A 52 5.66 17.91 10.85
C PRO A 52 4.67 19.07 10.74
N VAL A 53 4.97 20.07 9.90
CA VAL A 53 4.09 21.23 9.66
C VAL A 53 2.79 20.85 8.94
N ASP A 54 2.83 19.84 8.08
CA ASP A 54 1.70 19.41 7.24
C ASP A 54 0.89 18.28 7.88
N ARG A 55 1.42 17.61 8.92
CA ARG A 55 0.78 16.44 9.54
C ARG A 55 -0.64 16.72 10.03
N LYS A 56 -0.87 17.88 10.68
CA LYS A 56 -2.17 18.19 11.29
C LYS A 56 -3.29 18.40 10.26
N THR A 57 -2.95 18.86 9.07
CA THR A 57 -3.89 19.10 7.97
C THR A 57 -3.93 17.94 6.98
N PHE A 58 -3.07 16.93 7.16
CA PHE A 58 -3.05 15.74 6.33
C PHE A 58 -4.25 14.83 6.67
N GLU A 59 -5.26 14.85 5.81
CA GLU A 59 -6.51 14.09 5.98
C GLU A 59 -6.35 12.58 5.75
N GLY A 60 -5.20 12.15 5.24
CA GLY A 60 -4.96 10.77 4.85
C GLY A 60 -4.53 10.65 3.40
N PRO A 61 -4.06 9.46 2.98
CA PRO A 61 -3.83 9.20 1.57
C PRO A 61 -5.16 9.32 0.80
N THR A 62 -5.15 9.96 -0.36
CA THR A 62 -6.30 9.96 -1.27
C THR A 62 -6.55 8.53 -1.75
N THR A 63 -7.69 7.96 -1.38
CA THR A 63 -8.10 6.61 -1.77
C THR A 63 -9.34 6.65 -2.66
N PHE A 64 -9.44 5.68 -3.56
CA PHE A 64 -10.67 5.41 -4.28
C PHE A 64 -11.54 4.48 -3.44
N PRO A 65 -12.88 4.59 -3.47
CA PRO A 65 -13.76 3.63 -2.83
C PRO A 65 -13.41 2.20 -3.23
N TYR A 66 -13.61 1.26 -2.31
CA TYR A 66 -13.38 -0.15 -2.61
C TYR A 66 -14.26 -0.61 -3.78
N ASP A 67 -13.62 -1.12 -4.84
CA ASP A 67 -14.29 -1.71 -6.00
C ASP A 67 -13.93 -3.21 -6.08
N PRO A 68 -14.87 -4.12 -5.81
CA PRO A 68 -14.60 -5.55 -5.87
C PRO A 68 -14.20 -6.02 -7.28
N SER A 69 -14.54 -5.29 -8.34
CA SER A 69 -14.12 -5.62 -9.72
C SER A 69 -12.61 -5.41 -9.95
N LEU A 70 -11.95 -4.66 -9.08
CA LEU A 70 -10.49 -4.46 -9.09
C LEU A 70 -9.74 -5.50 -8.24
N ARG A 71 -10.46 -6.43 -7.58
CA ARG A 71 -9.85 -7.53 -6.84
C ARG A 71 -9.64 -8.74 -7.76
N LEU A 72 -8.40 -8.88 -8.23
CA LEU A 72 -8.03 -9.91 -9.20
C LEU A 72 -7.27 -11.06 -8.54
N ALA A 73 -7.69 -12.30 -8.83
CA ALA A 73 -6.87 -13.48 -8.61
C ALA A 73 -5.89 -13.62 -9.77
N VAL A 74 -4.59 -13.65 -9.47
CA VAL A 74 -3.52 -13.75 -10.45
C VAL A 74 -2.60 -14.91 -10.10
N GLN A 75 -2.01 -15.55 -11.10
CA GLN A 75 -1.00 -16.57 -10.85
C GLN A 75 0.39 -15.93 -10.75
N LEU A 76 1.19 -16.40 -9.79
CA LEU A 76 2.60 -16.05 -9.69
C LEU A 76 3.42 -17.03 -10.53
N VAL A 77 4.08 -16.52 -11.57
CA VAL A 77 4.96 -17.28 -12.45
C VAL A 77 6.41 -16.93 -12.09
N PRO A 78 7.24 -17.90 -11.67
CA PRO A 78 8.66 -17.66 -11.41
C PRO A 78 9.35 -17.04 -12.62
N VAL A 79 10.36 -16.21 -12.38
CA VAL A 79 11.23 -15.67 -13.44
C VAL A 79 12.68 -15.84 -13.04
N THR A 80 13.58 -15.82 -14.03
CA THR A 80 15.01 -15.69 -13.79
C THR A 80 15.26 -14.38 -13.03
N PRO A 81 15.98 -14.40 -11.89
CA PRO A 81 16.23 -13.19 -11.13
C PRO A 81 16.98 -12.13 -11.93
N GLU A 82 16.39 -10.95 -12.03
CA GLU A 82 16.95 -9.83 -12.79
C GLU A 82 16.83 -8.53 -11.98
N ARG A 83 17.85 -7.67 -12.07
CA ARG A 83 17.82 -6.34 -11.45
C ARG A 83 17.10 -5.36 -12.36
N VAL A 84 16.06 -4.74 -11.83
CA VAL A 84 15.32 -3.68 -12.50
C VAL A 84 15.61 -2.37 -11.78
N ALA A 85 16.13 -1.39 -12.52
CA ALA A 85 16.32 -0.04 -12.01
C ALA A 85 14.98 0.71 -12.01
N ILE A 86 14.64 1.32 -10.88
CA ILE A 86 13.53 2.26 -10.80
C ILE A 86 14.09 3.66 -10.98
N THR A 87 13.81 4.25 -12.13
CA THR A 87 14.16 5.64 -12.44
C THR A 87 13.38 6.59 -11.53
N GLY A 88 14.06 7.57 -10.94
CA GLY A 88 13.45 8.62 -10.10
C GLY A 88 13.82 8.56 -8.62
N ILE A 89 14.18 7.38 -8.08
CA ILE A 89 14.60 7.22 -6.67
C ILE A 89 15.88 6.37 -6.50
N SER A 90 16.60 6.09 -7.60
CA SER A 90 17.88 5.36 -7.62
C SER A 90 17.91 4.05 -6.81
N ILE A 91 16.80 3.30 -6.81
CA ILE A 91 16.74 1.96 -6.22
C ILE A 91 16.78 0.89 -7.31
N SER A 92 17.37 -0.26 -6.99
CA SER A 92 17.30 -1.46 -7.82
C SER A 92 16.52 -2.56 -7.11
N LEU A 93 15.54 -3.14 -7.79
CA LEU A 93 14.76 -4.27 -7.29
C LEU A 93 15.21 -5.58 -7.95
N LEU A 94 15.22 -6.66 -7.17
CA LEU A 94 15.43 -8.01 -7.71
C LEU A 94 14.07 -8.66 -8.00
N LYS A 95 13.75 -8.85 -9.27
CA LYS A 95 12.51 -9.50 -9.69
C LYS A 95 12.62 -11.02 -9.48
N ARG A 96 11.65 -11.65 -8.82
CA ARG A 96 11.62 -13.12 -8.60
C ARG A 96 10.42 -13.83 -9.24
N ALA A 97 9.35 -13.09 -9.50
CA ALA A 97 8.16 -13.62 -10.18
C ALA A 97 7.51 -12.53 -11.04
N ARG A 98 6.63 -12.96 -11.95
CA ARG A 98 5.67 -12.12 -12.67
C ARG A 98 4.25 -12.59 -12.38
N THR A 99 3.27 -11.70 -12.47
CA THR A 99 1.86 -12.06 -12.41
C THR A 99 1.34 -12.36 -13.82
N SER A 100 0.58 -13.45 -13.99
CA SER A 100 -0.21 -13.71 -15.19
C SER A 100 -1.71 -13.58 -14.89
N GLY A 101 -2.50 -13.20 -15.90
CA GLY A 101 -3.96 -13.01 -15.76
C GLY A 101 -4.41 -11.60 -15.35
N ALA A 102 -3.48 -10.71 -14.99
CA ALA A 102 -3.79 -9.29 -14.86
C ALA A 102 -3.91 -8.64 -16.24
N MET A 103 -5.13 -8.62 -16.82
CA MET A 103 -5.39 -7.80 -18.01
C MET A 103 -5.13 -6.32 -17.69
N SER A 104 -4.62 -5.57 -18.68
CA SER A 104 -4.26 -4.16 -18.54
C SER A 104 -5.38 -3.35 -17.87
N VAL A 105 -5.12 -2.81 -16.68
CA VAL A 105 -6.08 -2.06 -15.82
C VAL A 105 -6.57 -0.75 -16.47
N ARG A 106 -6.12 -0.43 -17.69
CA ARG A 106 -6.44 0.79 -18.45
C ARG A 106 -7.95 1.06 -18.66
N ARG A 107 -8.82 0.05 -18.56
CA ARG A 107 -10.27 0.20 -18.82
C ARG A 107 -11.12 0.48 -17.57
N ALA A 108 -10.73 0.00 -16.40
CA ALA A 108 -11.55 0.12 -15.19
C ALA A 108 -11.54 1.55 -14.61
N MET A 109 -10.39 2.23 -14.68
CA MET A 109 -10.21 3.57 -14.11
C MET A 109 -11.03 4.68 -14.80
N LYS A 110 -11.50 4.46 -16.04
CA LYS A 110 -12.40 5.40 -16.75
C LYS A 110 -13.84 5.40 -16.24
N ARG A 111 -14.31 4.34 -15.58
CA ARG A 111 -15.70 4.25 -15.07
C ARG A 111 -15.88 4.91 -13.70
N SER A 112 -14.87 4.89 -12.85
CA SER A 112 -14.92 5.45 -11.48
C SER A 112 -14.94 6.99 -11.44
N ARG A 113 -14.55 7.70 -12.51
CA ARG A 113 -14.59 9.18 -12.60
C ARG A 113 -15.96 9.78 -12.97
N ARG A 114 -17.01 8.97 -13.18
CA ARG A 114 -18.34 9.42 -13.63
C ARG A 114 -19.47 9.14 -12.63
N GLY A 115 -19.15 8.69 -11.41
CA GLY A 115 -20.13 8.43 -10.35
C GLY A 115 -20.05 9.50 -9.28
#